data_AF-A0A4Y5Z101-F1
#
_entry.id   AF-A0A4Y5Z101-F1
#
_cell.length_a   1.000
_cell.length_b   1.000
_cell.length_c   1.000
_cell.angle_alpha   90.00
_cell.angle_beta   90.00
_cell.angle_gamma   90.00
#
_symmetry.space_group_name_H-M   'P 1'
#
loop_
_entity.id
_entity.type
_entity.pdbx_description
1 polymer ?
#
loop_
_entity_poly.entity_id
_entity_poly.type
_entity_poly.pdbx_seq_one_letter_code
_entity_poly.pdbx_strand_id
1 'polypeptide(L)'
;MKRKQHRRCLSIAVFGTLLAFTEVASCEDVRPKTVALMTPDERQVMVAQMQVTLDEALSGKQLIEDYPWPIVATVNLSDADNVIVVDLDRRILDYTSLSESEDMGDYIFNRLWPFLERIDGSTGVRFLYGGHEEEYWSGKPGIDAMPRTTSGRKKRNADDRPLVVVAPGHGVYFHRKFKDWRAQREPVNGVLEDDMTTVLSGHLESALLRDGLRVDKLRPGAPTGVHDASEQPWWRLAVRYQLERRFPDLKGVWQSLPTKPVTADKKGLEERDEDIRSRPLYANHVGADALIHIHTNAESPEVNGLRAYVTDRAEDRVLASRILCSAEELLRTNPKFDSFKVAPSPHEHTKKAENNSATMPSVIVEVGFHTNPQDAQFLQDRAFQTLSMRGVAKGYRLYRNKRPCEEFVINPGEEVVGRVGIDVQMPFSFKGNPVYPIRVWSRDKKCTYRGCHNVDKTLSGPSDLEKFKLKYLCKREDLERPPIEVTVGAKDFDGVRAAPATLKVVCKAG
;
A
#
# COMPACT_ATOMS: atom_id res chain seq x y z
N MET A 1 -0.10 -1.17 19.83
CA MET A 1 1.07 -0.58 19.14
C MET A 1 1.78 0.43 20.05
N LYS A 2 3.07 0.25 20.34
CA LYS A 2 3.94 1.33 20.84
C LYS A 2 4.81 1.79 19.67
N ARG A 3 4.64 3.03 19.21
CA ARG A 3 5.51 3.68 18.21
C ARG A 3 6.95 3.64 18.74
N LYS A 4 7.92 3.11 17.99
CA LYS A 4 9.34 3.30 18.32
C LYS A 4 9.74 4.69 17.83
N GLN A 5 9.94 5.61 18.76
CA GLN A 5 10.37 6.98 18.52
C GLN A 5 11.88 7.04 18.24
N HIS A 6 12.28 7.80 17.22
CA HIS A 6 13.66 8.19 17.03
C HIS A 6 14.00 9.32 18.02
N ARG A 7 14.89 9.03 18.99
CA ARG A 7 15.38 10.01 19.97
C ARG A 7 16.55 10.78 19.37
N ARG A 8 16.50 12.12 19.41
CA ARG A 8 17.69 12.99 19.28
C ARG A 8 17.90 13.69 20.62
N CYS A 9 19.06 13.51 21.24
CA CYS A 9 19.46 14.22 22.45
C CYS A 9 20.33 15.42 22.06
N LEU A 10 20.02 16.61 22.57
CA LEU A 10 20.88 17.79 22.48
C LEU A 10 21.50 18.04 23.86
N SER A 11 22.83 18.00 23.96
CA SER A 11 23.54 18.31 25.21
C SER A 11 23.79 19.81 25.29
N ILE A 12 23.18 20.48 26.27
CA ILE A 12 23.50 21.88 26.60
C ILE A 12 24.40 21.88 27.83
N ALA A 13 25.67 22.25 27.64
CA ALA A 13 26.59 22.48 28.76
C ALA A 13 26.38 23.90 29.29
N VAL A 14 25.84 24.05 30.50
CA VAL A 14 25.79 25.33 31.20
C VAL A 14 27.09 25.52 31.97
N PHE A 15 27.88 26.53 31.59
CA PHE A 15 29.10 26.89 32.31
C PHE A 15 28.75 27.70 33.57
N GLY A 16 28.82 27.04 34.72
CA GLY A 16 28.72 27.65 36.05
C GLY A 16 29.58 26.88 37.04
N THR A 17 30.47 27.61 37.72
CA THR A 17 31.51 27.19 38.67
C THR A 17 31.08 26.12 39.69
N LEU A 18 31.95 25.09 39.83
CA LEU A 18 32.05 24.09 40.91
C LEU A 18 30.73 23.68 41.59
N LEU A 19 30.12 22.57 41.14
CA LEU A 19 29.47 21.53 41.95
C LEU A 19 28.84 20.47 41.03
N ALA A 20 29.03 19.19 41.39
CA ALA A 20 28.45 17.95 40.85
C ALA A 20 27.64 18.03 39.54
N PHE A 21 28.20 17.45 38.47
CA PHE A 21 27.49 17.19 37.21
C PHE A 21 26.32 16.23 37.45
N THR A 22 25.10 16.73 37.33
CA THR A 22 23.93 15.91 37.02
C THR A 22 23.50 16.27 35.60
N GLU A 23 23.78 15.38 34.65
CA GLU A 23 23.20 15.47 33.30
C GLU A 23 21.70 15.19 33.42
N VAL A 24 20.89 16.24 33.40
CA VAL A 24 19.44 16.08 33.22
C VAL A 24 19.17 16.08 31.72
N ALA A 25 19.22 14.90 31.11
CA ALA A 25 18.75 14.70 29.74
C ALA A 25 17.22 14.80 29.72
N SER A 26 16.67 15.97 29.39
CA SER A 26 15.26 16.10 29.05
C SER A 26 15.06 15.55 27.64
N CYS A 27 14.56 14.32 27.55
CA CYS A 27 14.19 13.69 26.28
C CYS A 27 12.75 14.11 25.97
N GLU A 28 12.59 15.24 25.29
CA GLU A 28 11.27 15.65 24.82
C GLU A 28 10.86 14.78 23.63
N ASP A 29 9.68 14.21 23.74
CA ASP A 29 9.11 13.29 22.78
C ASP A 29 8.49 14.09 21.64
N VAL A 30 9.32 14.62 20.73
CA VAL A 30 8.86 15.49 19.64
C VAL A 30 8.11 14.63 18.64
N ARG A 31 6.80 14.52 18.84
CA ARG A 31 5.91 13.95 17.83
C ARG A 31 5.97 14.83 16.58
N PRO A 32 5.95 14.24 15.38
CA PRO A 32 5.74 15.00 14.15
C PRO A 32 4.53 15.92 14.31
N LYS A 33 4.62 17.13 13.76
CA LYS A 33 3.52 18.11 13.72
C LYS A 33 2.97 18.15 12.29
N THR A 34 1.68 18.43 12.13
CA THR A 34 1.17 18.88 10.82
C THR A 34 1.83 20.21 10.47
N VAL A 35 1.88 20.56 9.18
CA VAL A 35 2.43 21.84 8.73
C VAL A 35 1.75 23.00 9.47
N ALA A 36 0.42 22.96 9.60
CA ALA A 36 -0.38 23.97 10.31
C ALA A 36 0.09 24.20 11.77
N LEU A 37 0.61 23.19 12.45
CA LEU A 37 1.06 23.25 13.84
C LEU A 37 2.54 23.62 14.01
N MET A 38 3.31 23.71 12.92
CA MET A 38 4.70 24.14 12.97
C MET A 38 4.82 25.66 13.17
N THR A 39 5.80 26.10 13.96
CA THR A 39 6.17 27.51 14.07
C THR A 39 6.77 28.03 12.75
N PRO A 40 6.77 29.36 12.51
CA PRO A 40 7.44 29.93 11.33
C PRO A 40 8.89 29.50 11.18
N ASP A 41 9.66 29.48 12.28
CA ASP A 41 11.06 29.06 12.29
C ASP A 41 11.23 27.57 11.95
N GLU A 42 10.39 26.70 12.51
CA GLU A 42 10.38 25.26 12.20
C GLU A 42 10.14 25.02 10.70
N ARG A 43 9.16 25.73 10.11
CA ARG A 43 8.87 25.65 8.67
C ARG A 43 10.03 26.17 7.84
N GLN A 44 10.60 27.32 8.19
CA GLN A 44 11.70 27.93 7.43
C GLN A 44 12.94 27.04 7.44
N VAL A 45 13.31 26.46 8.59
CA VAL A 45 14.42 25.52 8.69
C VAL A 45 14.17 24.26 7.85
N MET A 46 12.96 23.71 7.89
CA MET A 46 12.61 22.54 7.10
C MET A 46 12.66 22.82 5.59
N VAL A 47 12.08 23.93 5.14
CA VAL A 47 12.12 24.37 3.74
C VAL A 47 13.55 24.59 3.26
N ALA A 48 14.39 25.25 4.05
CA ALA A 48 15.80 25.43 3.69
C ALA A 48 16.55 24.09 3.55
N GLN A 49 16.33 23.12 4.44
CA GLN A 49 16.93 21.79 4.34
C GLN A 49 16.44 21.02 3.11
N MET A 50 15.14 21.11 2.80
CA MET A 50 14.56 20.50 1.60
C MET A 50 15.13 21.14 0.33
N GLN A 51 15.28 22.47 0.31
CA GLN A 51 15.81 23.18 -0.86
C GLN A 51 17.25 22.75 -1.16
N VAL A 52 18.11 22.66 -0.13
CA VAL A 52 19.48 22.14 -0.29
C VAL A 52 19.47 20.71 -0.83
N THR A 53 18.63 19.84 -0.27
CA THR A 53 18.52 18.45 -0.73
C THR A 53 18.08 18.37 -2.20
N LEU A 54 17.15 19.23 -2.61
CA LEU A 54 16.61 19.28 -3.97
C LEU A 54 17.65 19.85 -4.95
N ASP A 55 18.33 20.92 -4.58
CA ASP A 55 19.38 21.54 -5.39
C ASP A 55 20.54 20.57 -5.62
N GLU A 56 21.00 19.87 -4.58
CA GLU A 56 22.02 18.82 -4.69
C GLU A 56 21.56 17.65 -5.57
N ALA A 57 20.29 17.25 -5.47
CA ALA A 57 19.74 16.16 -6.25
C ALA A 57 19.62 16.51 -7.75
N LEU A 58 19.23 17.74 -8.07
CA LEU A 58 19.02 18.20 -9.46
C LEU A 58 20.30 18.70 -10.13
N SER A 59 21.28 19.16 -9.36
CA SER A 59 22.53 19.72 -9.88
C SER A 59 23.28 18.72 -10.77
N GLY A 60 23.54 19.12 -12.01
CA GLY A 60 24.31 18.34 -12.99
C GLY A 60 23.62 17.07 -13.49
N LYS A 61 22.33 16.84 -13.16
CA LYS A 61 21.59 15.68 -13.66
C LYS A 61 20.75 16.02 -14.88
N GLN A 62 20.86 15.18 -15.90
CA GLN A 62 19.95 15.17 -17.04
C GLN A 62 18.84 14.15 -16.76
N LEU A 63 17.76 14.59 -16.10
CA LEU A 63 16.61 13.73 -15.77
C LEU A 63 15.59 13.65 -16.92
N ILE A 64 15.64 14.60 -17.85
CA ILE A 64 14.87 14.61 -19.09
C ILE A 64 15.87 14.84 -20.23
N GLU A 65 16.14 13.81 -21.05
CA GLU A 65 17.23 13.84 -22.06
C GLU A 65 17.13 15.03 -23.03
N ASP A 66 15.91 15.44 -23.42
CA ASP A 66 15.65 16.50 -24.41
C ASP A 66 15.33 17.86 -23.78
N TYR A 67 15.49 18.01 -22.47
CA TYR A 67 15.35 19.31 -21.80
C TYR A 67 16.72 20.01 -21.80
N PRO A 68 16.90 21.09 -22.58
CA PRO A 68 18.22 21.67 -22.83
C PRO A 68 18.71 22.58 -21.69
N TRP A 69 17.92 22.73 -20.63
CA TRP A 69 18.21 23.63 -19.51
C TRP A 69 18.44 22.85 -18.22
N PRO A 70 19.14 23.40 -17.22
CA PRO A 70 19.14 22.84 -15.89
C PRO A 70 17.71 22.78 -15.32
N ILE A 71 17.38 21.67 -14.67
CA ILE A 71 16.11 21.52 -13.96
C ILE A 71 16.25 22.29 -12.65
N VAL A 72 15.47 23.36 -12.50
CA VAL A 72 15.42 24.18 -11.30
C VAL A 72 14.06 23.99 -10.65
N ALA A 73 14.06 23.87 -9.33
CA ALA A 73 12.86 23.67 -8.55
C ALA A 73 12.95 24.49 -7.26
N THR A 74 11.82 25.03 -6.81
CA THR A 74 11.70 25.61 -5.47
C THR A 74 10.78 24.75 -4.62
N VAL A 75 11.08 24.66 -3.32
CA VAL A 75 10.27 23.88 -2.38
C VAL A 75 9.62 24.78 -1.34
N ASN A 76 8.37 24.49 -1.02
CA ASN A 76 7.58 25.16 0.00
C ASN A 76 6.71 24.14 0.77
N LEU A 77 6.02 24.60 1.81
CA LEU A 77 5.04 23.82 2.57
C LEU A 77 3.65 24.45 2.43
N SER A 78 2.64 23.65 2.09
CA SER A 78 1.23 24.07 2.15
C SER A 78 0.64 23.69 3.50
N ASP A 79 0.14 24.68 4.25
CA ASP A 79 -0.53 24.45 5.52
C ASP A 79 -1.97 23.96 5.36
N ALA A 80 -2.68 24.49 4.36
CA ALA A 80 -4.05 24.09 4.03
C ALA A 80 -4.12 22.62 3.63
N ASP A 81 -3.16 22.16 2.83
CA ASP A 81 -3.19 20.82 2.23
C ASP A 81 -2.29 19.82 2.97
N ASN A 82 -1.46 20.29 3.92
CA ASN A 82 -0.49 19.49 4.66
C ASN A 82 0.48 18.70 3.73
N VAL A 83 0.95 19.34 2.65
CA VAL A 83 1.87 18.76 1.65
C VAL A 83 3.16 19.56 1.52
N ILE A 84 4.20 18.90 0.99
CA ILE A 84 5.35 19.59 0.38
C ILE A 84 4.93 20.03 -1.03
N VAL A 85 5.24 21.28 -1.39
CA VAL A 85 5.01 21.81 -2.73
C VAL A 85 6.35 22.00 -3.42
N VAL A 86 6.52 21.40 -4.60
CA VAL A 86 7.68 21.58 -5.46
C VAL A 86 7.24 22.33 -6.71
N ASP A 87 7.72 23.56 -6.89
CA ASP A 87 7.45 24.36 -8.08
C ASP A 87 8.62 24.27 -9.05
N LEU A 88 8.34 23.67 -10.20
CA LEU A 88 9.25 23.47 -11.31
C LEU A 88 9.13 24.61 -12.32
N ASP A 89 10.15 24.77 -13.17
CA ASP A 89 10.04 25.72 -14.28
C ASP A 89 8.87 25.34 -15.22
N ARG A 90 8.09 26.34 -15.65
CA ARG A 90 6.98 26.18 -16.59
C ARG A 90 7.36 25.41 -17.86
N ARG A 91 8.59 25.56 -18.35
CA ARG A 91 9.10 24.88 -19.56
C ARG A 91 9.08 23.36 -19.46
N ILE A 92 9.00 22.80 -18.26
CA ILE A 92 8.91 21.35 -18.03
C ILE A 92 7.53 20.80 -18.44
N LEU A 93 6.50 21.64 -18.53
CA LEU A 93 5.15 21.24 -18.95
C LEU A 93 5.12 20.53 -20.31
N ASP A 94 5.98 20.93 -21.26
CA ASP A 94 6.03 20.32 -22.59
C ASP A 94 6.52 18.86 -22.56
N TYR A 95 6.97 18.39 -21.39
CA TYR A 95 7.53 17.06 -21.17
C TYR A 95 6.73 16.23 -20.17
N THR A 96 5.64 16.75 -19.58
CA THR A 96 4.92 16.07 -18.47
C THR A 96 4.24 14.78 -18.87
N SER A 97 3.89 14.63 -20.15
CA SER A 97 3.27 13.42 -20.69
C SER A 97 4.26 12.28 -20.97
N LEU A 98 5.57 12.52 -20.79
CA LEU A 98 6.62 11.53 -21.05
C LEU A 98 6.93 10.74 -19.78
N SER A 99 7.25 9.45 -19.93
CA SER A 99 7.62 8.60 -18.80
C SER A 99 8.85 9.09 -18.02
N GLU A 100 9.78 9.82 -18.65
CA GLU A 100 10.92 10.47 -17.97
C GLU A 100 10.49 11.58 -17.00
N SER A 101 9.37 12.27 -17.27
CA SER A 101 8.82 13.25 -16.32
C SER A 101 8.26 12.56 -15.07
N GLU A 102 7.70 11.36 -15.22
CA GLU A 102 7.32 10.53 -14.07
C GLU A 102 8.55 10.05 -13.30
N ASP A 103 9.57 9.54 -14.00
CA ASP A 103 10.83 9.08 -13.39
C ASP A 103 11.53 10.25 -12.64
N MET A 104 11.50 11.47 -13.20
CA MET A 104 11.98 12.68 -12.52
C MET A 104 11.13 13.02 -11.29
N GLY A 105 9.80 12.92 -11.41
CA GLY A 105 8.87 13.14 -10.29
C GLY A 105 9.16 12.20 -9.13
N ASP A 106 9.33 10.91 -9.42
CA ASP A 106 9.71 9.88 -8.44
C ASP A 106 11.05 10.19 -7.80
N TYR A 107 12.04 10.58 -8.61
CA TYR A 107 13.36 10.93 -8.12
C TYR A 107 13.31 12.07 -7.10
N ILE A 108 12.57 13.15 -7.42
CA ILE A 108 12.37 14.29 -6.51
C ILE A 108 11.58 13.85 -5.27
N PHE A 109 10.48 13.13 -5.45
CA PHE A 109 9.65 12.63 -4.36
C PHE A 109 10.46 11.79 -3.36
N ASN A 110 11.28 10.87 -3.85
CA ASN A 110 12.13 10.01 -3.02
C ASN A 110 13.20 10.79 -2.26
N ARG A 111 13.74 11.87 -2.83
CA ARG A 111 14.70 12.74 -2.13
C ARG A 111 14.06 13.56 -1.02
N LEU A 112 12.80 13.96 -1.20
CA LEU A 112 12.02 14.69 -0.20
C LEU A 112 11.36 13.77 0.83
N TRP A 113 11.38 12.44 0.61
CA TRP A 113 10.79 11.43 1.48
C TRP A 113 11.14 11.58 2.97
N PRO A 114 12.41 11.76 3.38
CA PRO A 114 12.76 11.87 4.79
C PRO A 114 12.13 13.08 5.50
N PHE A 115 11.68 14.09 4.73
CA PHE A 115 10.98 15.25 5.24
C PHE A 115 9.48 15.00 5.41
N LEU A 116 8.87 14.24 4.49
CA LEU A 116 7.47 13.80 4.64
C LEU A 116 7.27 13.00 5.93
N GLU A 117 8.21 12.11 6.28
CA GLU A 117 8.17 11.34 7.54
C GLU A 117 8.23 12.21 8.81
N ARG A 118 8.66 13.48 8.68
CA ARG A 118 8.74 14.45 9.78
C ARG A 118 7.46 15.30 9.92
N ILE A 119 6.52 15.18 8.98
CA ILE A 119 5.24 15.91 8.96
C ILE A 119 4.12 14.94 9.32
N ASP A 120 3.39 15.20 10.41
CA ASP A 120 2.28 14.33 10.82
C ASP A 120 1.15 14.39 9.80
N GLY A 121 0.67 13.23 9.36
CA GLY A 121 -0.42 13.12 8.40
C GLY A 121 -0.14 13.74 7.03
N SER A 122 1.13 13.92 6.64
CA SER A 122 1.49 14.45 5.32
C SER A 122 0.91 13.59 4.20
N THR A 123 0.32 14.25 3.21
CA THR A 123 -0.42 13.62 2.11
C THR A 123 0.45 13.36 0.88
N GLY A 124 1.54 14.11 0.68
CA GLY A 124 2.53 13.82 -0.37
C GLY A 124 3.31 15.05 -0.84
N VAL A 125 3.77 14.99 -2.10
CA VAL A 125 4.42 16.10 -2.79
C VAL A 125 3.50 16.55 -3.92
N ARG A 126 3.13 17.84 -3.92
CA ARG A 126 2.43 18.48 -5.03
C ARG A 126 3.42 19.16 -5.94
N PHE A 127 3.30 18.92 -7.25
CA PHE A 127 4.11 19.60 -8.25
C PHE A 127 3.35 20.77 -8.88
N LEU A 128 4.00 21.93 -8.90
CA LEU A 128 3.59 23.10 -9.67
C LEU A 128 4.57 23.35 -10.80
N TYR A 129 4.16 24.14 -11.79
CA TYR A 129 4.94 24.56 -12.94
C TYR A 129 4.75 26.05 -13.17
N GLY A 130 5.74 26.84 -12.77
CA GLY A 130 5.65 28.30 -12.79
C GLY A 130 4.52 28.81 -11.89
N GLY A 131 4.37 28.23 -10.71
CA GLY A 131 3.40 28.64 -9.69
C GLY A 131 1.99 28.06 -9.84
N HIS A 132 1.72 27.27 -10.88
CA HIS A 132 0.40 26.70 -11.16
C HIS A 132 0.45 25.19 -11.45
N GLU A 133 -0.63 24.47 -11.19
CA GLU A 133 -0.78 23.05 -11.58
C GLU A 133 -0.79 22.87 -13.10
N GLU A 134 -0.55 21.66 -13.58
CA GLU A 134 -0.50 21.35 -15.02
C GLU A 134 -1.81 21.71 -15.74
N GLU A 135 -2.94 21.47 -15.07
CA GLU A 135 -4.28 21.68 -15.59
C GLU A 135 -4.55 23.15 -15.94
N TYR A 136 -4.04 24.08 -15.12
CA TYR A 136 -4.15 25.52 -15.36
C TYR A 136 -3.64 25.92 -16.76
N TRP A 137 -2.56 25.29 -17.21
CA TRP A 137 -1.93 25.59 -18.49
C TRP A 137 -2.58 24.89 -19.67
N SER A 138 -3.16 23.71 -19.43
CA SER A 138 -3.81 22.90 -20.48
C SER A 138 -5.17 23.47 -20.93
N GLY A 139 -5.73 24.45 -20.20
CA GLY A 139 -7.08 24.98 -20.43
C GLY A 139 -8.20 23.96 -20.19
N LYS A 140 -7.85 22.75 -19.73
CA LYS A 140 -8.80 21.75 -19.27
C LYS A 140 -9.10 22.07 -17.80
N PRO A 141 -10.38 22.12 -17.40
CA PRO A 141 -10.69 22.20 -15.99
C PRO A 141 -9.94 21.08 -15.24
N GLY A 142 -9.51 21.35 -14.00
CA GLY A 142 -9.01 20.30 -13.11
C GLY A 142 -9.92 19.07 -13.16
N ILE A 143 -9.41 17.87 -12.89
CA ILE A 143 -10.21 16.64 -12.98
C ILE A 143 -11.49 16.71 -12.10
N ASP A 144 -11.54 17.63 -11.12
CA ASP A 144 -12.73 18.03 -10.35
C ASP A 144 -13.86 18.69 -11.16
N ALA A 145 -13.59 19.15 -12.37
CA ALA A 145 -14.49 19.87 -13.27
C ALA A 145 -14.64 19.21 -14.65
N MET A 146 -14.12 17.99 -14.85
CA MET A 146 -14.84 17.11 -15.77
C MET A 146 -16.21 16.89 -15.15
N PRO A 147 -17.33 17.08 -15.90
CA PRO A 147 -18.59 16.52 -15.45
C PRO A 147 -18.26 15.08 -15.10
N ARG A 148 -18.60 14.66 -13.88
CA ARG A 148 -18.86 13.24 -13.63
C ARG A 148 -19.81 12.88 -14.75
N THR A 149 -19.28 12.32 -15.84
CA THR A 149 -20.07 11.38 -16.58
C THR A 149 -20.26 10.34 -15.50
N THR A 150 -21.43 10.42 -14.86
CA THR A 150 -22.19 9.24 -14.57
C THR A 150 -22.24 8.51 -15.91
N SER A 151 -21.15 7.85 -16.31
CA SER A 151 -21.17 6.76 -17.24
C SER A 151 -22.16 5.85 -16.53
N GLY A 152 -23.41 5.94 -17.02
CA GLY A 152 -24.59 5.64 -16.22
C GLY A 152 -24.29 4.31 -15.59
N ARG A 153 -24.17 4.29 -14.26
CA ARG A 153 -23.80 3.09 -13.51
C ARG A 153 -24.79 2.08 -14.02
N LYS A 154 -24.37 1.22 -14.97
CA LYS A 154 -25.29 0.33 -15.68
C LYS A 154 -26.04 -0.32 -14.55
N LYS A 155 -27.38 -0.24 -14.55
CA LYS A 155 -28.20 -0.87 -13.51
C LYS A 155 -27.67 -2.30 -13.39
N ARG A 156 -26.82 -2.54 -12.39
CA ARG A 156 -26.16 -3.82 -12.25
C ARG A 156 -27.26 -4.71 -11.75
N ASN A 157 -27.49 -5.81 -12.47
CA ASN A 157 -28.24 -6.90 -11.88
C ASN A 157 -27.54 -7.27 -10.56
N ALA A 158 -28.33 -7.67 -9.55
CA ALA A 158 -27.80 -8.04 -8.23
C ALA A 158 -26.74 -9.15 -8.28
N ASP A 159 -26.59 -9.83 -9.42
CA ASP A 159 -25.66 -10.92 -9.71
C ASP A 159 -24.30 -10.46 -10.29
N ASP A 160 -24.13 -9.17 -10.58
CA ASP A 160 -22.90 -8.69 -11.23
C ASP A 160 -21.80 -8.42 -10.19
N ARG A 161 -21.01 -9.45 -9.91
CA ARG A 161 -19.84 -9.40 -9.02
C ARG A 161 -18.90 -8.24 -9.40
N PRO A 162 -18.32 -7.49 -8.45
CA PRO A 162 -17.41 -6.39 -8.76
C PRO A 162 -16.20 -6.86 -9.59
N LEU A 163 -15.79 -6.03 -10.55
CA LEU A 163 -14.67 -6.25 -11.43
C LEU A 163 -13.45 -5.45 -10.95
N VAL A 164 -12.36 -6.14 -10.65
CA VAL A 164 -11.07 -5.51 -10.38
C VAL A 164 -10.15 -5.76 -11.56
N VAL A 165 -9.57 -4.68 -12.10
CA VAL A 165 -8.48 -4.81 -13.07
C VAL A 165 -7.17 -4.82 -12.31
N VAL A 166 -6.33 -5.82 -12.57
CA VAL A 166 -4.98 -5.94 -11.99
C VAL A 166 -3.96 -5.70 -13.10
N ALA A 167 -3.14 -4.66 -12.93
CA ALA A 167 -2.16 -4.20 -13.91
C ALA A 167 -0.72 -4.47 -13.42
N PRO A 168 -0.06 -5.55 -13.89
CA PRO A 168 1.33 -5.81 -13.55
C PRO A 168 2.24 -4.76 -14.22
N GLY A 169 2.98 -3.98 -13.43
CA GLY A 169 3.92 -2.93 -13.84
C GLY A 169 4.88 -3.34 -14.94
N HIS A 170 5.12 -2.47 -15.91
CA HIS A 170 6.08 -2.66 -17.01
C HIS A 170 5.83 -3.89 -17.91
N GLY A 171 6.87 -4.34 -18.61
CA GLY A 171 6.89 -5.43 -19.58
C GLY A 171 7.75 -5.08 -20.79
N VAL A 172 8.21 -6.12 -21.50
CA VAL A 172 9.06 -5.96 -22.69
C VAL A 172 8.31 -5.18 -23.78
N TYR A 173 8.97 -4.16 -24.31
CA TYR A 173 8.45 -3.28 -25.37
C TYR A 173 9.48 -3.07 -26.46
N PHE A 174 9.00 -2.64 -27.63
CA PHE A 174 9.85 -2.27 -28.75
C PHE A 174 10.32 -0.82 -28.61
N HIS A 175 11.63 -0.63 -28.52
CA HIS A 175 12.25 0.69 -28.40
C HIS A 175 12.59 1.22 -29.79
N ARG A 176 11.91 2.25 -30.28
CA ARG A 176 12.02 2.67 -31.70
C ARG A 176 13.37 3.26 -32.10
N LYS A 177 14.08 3.91 -31.17
CA LYS A 177 15.43 4.48 -31.37
C LYS A 177 16.46 3.37 -31.60
N PHE A 178 16.47 2.36 -30.73
CA PHE A 178 17.41 1.24 -30.80
C PHE A 178 16.93 0.09 -31.70
N LYS A 179 15.65 0.11 -32.08
CA LYS A 179 15.00 -0.88 -32.95
C LYS A 179 15.07 -2.31 -32.41
N ASP A 180 14.90 -2.46 -31.10
CA ASP A 180 14.95 -3.75 -30.42
C ASP A 180 13.87 -3.89 -29.36
N TRP A 181 13.70 -5.11 -28.85
CA TRP A 181 12.77 -5.44 -27.77
C TRP A 181 13.53 -5.57 -26.46
N ARG A 182 13.09 -4.82 -25.45
CA ARG A 182 13.77 -4.79 -24.15
C ARG A 182 12.80 -4.58 -23.01
N ALA A 183 13.21 -4.96 -21.81
CA ALA A 183 12.50 -4.63 -20.58
C ALA A 183 12.51 -3.11 -20.35
N GLN A 184 11.53 -2.59 -19.62
CA GLN A 184 11.49 -1.17 -19.24
C GLN A 184 12.42 -0.87 -18.07
N ARG A 185 12.73 -1.87 -17.24
CA ARG A 185 13.66 -1.75 -16.11
C ARG A 185 14.85 -2.69 -16.27
N GLU A 186 15.93 -2.33 -15.59
CA GLU A 186 17.13 -3.14 -15.51
C GLU A 186 17.03 -4.15 -14.36
N PRO A 187 17.64 -5.35 -14.47
CA PRO A 187 17.69 -6.29 -13.37
C PRO A 187 18.66 -5.81 -12.28
N VAL A 188 18.19 -5.77 -11.03
CA VAL A 188 19.01 -5.41 -9.87
C VAL A 188 18.76 -6.41 -8.74
N ASN A 189 19.83 -6.84 -8.05
CA ASN A 189 19.76 -7.84 -6.97
C ASN A 189 19.01 -9.13 -7.36
N GLY A 190 19.09 -9.54 -8.62
CA GLY A 190 18.40 -10.72 -9.15
C GLY A 190 16.89 -10.54 -9.35
N VAL A 191 16.37 -9.31 -9.25
CA VAL A 191 14.97 -8.98 -9.53
C VAL A 191 14.90 -8.13 -10.79
N LEU A 192 14.12 -8.60 -11.76
CA LEU A 192 13.66 -7.80 -12.89
C LEU A 192 12.19 -7.44 -12.64
N GLU A 193 11.88 -6.15 -12.49
CA GLU A 193 10.53 -5.68 -12.17
C GLU A 193 9.50 -6.16 -13.20
N ASP A 194 9.81 -6.02 -14.50
CA ASP A 194 8.96 -6.42 -15.63
C ASP A 194 8.42 -7.85 -15.52
N ASP A 195 9.23 -8.77 -14.98
CA ASP A 195 8.87 -10.17 -14.77
C ASP A 195 8.22 -10.38 -13.37
N MET A 196 8.80 -9.77 -12.32
CA MET A 196 8.36 -9.96 -10.93
C MET A 196 6.92 -9.50 -10.67
N THR A 197 6.50 -8.40 -11.29
CA THR A 197 5.15 -7.85 -11.10
C THR A 197 4.06 -8.80 -11.60
N THR A 198 4.35 -9.62 -12.62
CA THR A 198 3.40 -10.64 -13.12
C THR A 198 3.19 -11.78 -12.12
N VAL A 199 4.25 -12.18 -11.41
CA VAL A 199 4.23 -13.20 -10.35
C VAL A 199 3.40 -12.71 -9.17
N LEU A 200 3.71 -11.51 -8.68
CA LEU A 200 2.95 -10.85 -7.61
C LEU A 200 1.46 -10.69 -7.99
N SER A 201 1.18 -10.25 -9.20
CA SER A 201 -0.19 -10.09 -9.70
C SER A 201 -0.95 -11.41 -9.79
N GLY A 202 -0.28 -12.55 -10.02
CA GLY A 202 -0.90 -13.88 -9.96
C GLY A 202 -1.34 -14.27 -8.54
N HIS A 203 -0.55 -13.91 -7.52
CA HIS A 203 -0.94 -14.08 -6.12
C HIS A 203 -2.12 -13.19 -5.75
N LEU A 204 -2.14 -11.95 -6.24
CA LEU A 204 -3.25 -11.02 -6.02
C LEU A 204 -4.54 -11.51 -6.67
N GLU A 205 -4.48 -11.90 -7.96
CA GLU A 205 -5.62 -12.47 -8.69
C GLU A 205 -6.23 -13.66 -7.93
N SER A 206 -5.40 -14.59 -7.48
CA SER A 206 -5.84 -15.75 -6.69
C SER A 206 -6.58 -15.34 -5.41
N ALA A 207 -6.06 -14.32 -4.71
CA ALA A 207 -6.67 -13.82 -3.47
C ALA A 207 -7.99 -13.07 -3.73
N LEU A 208 -8.07 -12.26 -4.79
CA LEU A 208 -9.28 -11.55 -5.17
C LEU A 208 -10.40 -12.50 -5.65
N LEU A 209 -10.06 -13.53 -6.44
CA LEU A 209 -11.00 -14.55 -6.88
C LEU A 209 -11.60 -15.32 -5.70
N ARG A 210 -10.77 -15.67 -4.72
CA ARG A 210 -11.22 -16.30 -3.46
C ARG A 210 -12.20 -15.41 -2.69
N ASP A 211 -12.02 -14.10 -2.73
CA ASP A 211 -12.93 -13.12 -2.11
C ASP A 211 -14.22 -12.88 -2.95
N GLY A 212 -14.45 -13.70 -3.98
CA GLY A 212 -15.67 -13.73 -4.78
C GLY A 212 -15.73 -12.62 -5.83
N LEU A 213 -14.59 -12.08 -6.26
CA LEU A 213 -14.51 -11.01 -7.24
C LEU A 213 -14.36 -11.53 -8.67
N ARG A 214 -14.69 -10.69 -9.65
CA ARG A 214 -14.22 -10.85 -11.03
C ARG A 214 -12.89 -10.12 -11.13
N VAL A 215 -11.91 -10.76 -11.77
CA VAL A 215 -10.58 -10.19 -11.97
C VAL A 215 -10.27 -10.21 -13.46
N ASP A 216 -9.79 -9.09 -13.99
CA ASP A 216 -9.17 -9.04 -15.32
C ASP A 216 -7.71 -8.61 -15.16
N LYS A 217 -6.80 -9.57 -15.28
CA LYS A 217 -5.36 -9.35 -15.12
C LYS A 217 -4.75 -9.05 -16.48
N LEU A 218 -4.08 -7.91 -16.61
CA LEU A 218 -3.67 -7.37 -17.92
C LEU A 218 -2.46 -8.06 -18.55
N ARG A 219 -1.65 -8.79 -17.78
CA ARG A 219 -0.60 -9.67 -18.29
C ARG A 219 -0.71 -11.06 -17.66
N PRO A 220 -0.56 -12.15 -18.43
CA PRO A 220 -0.60 -13.50 -17.86
C PRO A 220 0.65 -13.77 -17.01
N GLY A 221 0.55 -14.68 -16.04
CA GLY A 221 1.67 -15.05 -15.16
C GLY A 221 2.44 -16.30 -15.60
N ALA A 222 2.16 -16.81 -16.80
CA ALA A 222 2.76 -18.03 -17.32
C ALA A 222 2.84 -17.98 -18.85
N PRO A 223 3.74 -18.75 -19.49
CA PRO A 223 3.85 -18.79 -20.94
C PRO A 223 2.55 -19.15 -21.65
N THR A 224 2.08 -18.26 -22.52
CA THR A 224 0.90 -18.45 -23.39
C THR A 224 1.28 -18.55 -24.88
N GLY A 225 2.55 -18.87 -25.15
CA GLY A 225 3.18 -18.87 -26.47
C GLY A 225 4.27 -17.81 -26.61
N VAL A 226 4.78 -17.65 -27.82
CA VAL A 226 5.80 -16.66 -28.20
C VAL A 226 5.17 -15.61 -29.09
N HIS A 227 5.63 -14.37 -28.97
CA HIS A 227 5.26 -13.29 -29.87
C HIS A 227 6.25 -13.20 -31.02
N ASP A 228 5.76 -13.35 -32.25
CA ASP A 228 6.60 -13.50 -33.45
C ASP A 228 7.57 -12.32 -33.64
N ALA A 229 7.12 -11.08 -33.46
CA ALA A 229 7.96 -9.92 -33.74
C ALA A 229 9.06 -9.67 -32.70
N SER A 230 8.91 -10.18 -31.47
CA SER A 230 9.89 -9.98 -30.40
C SER A 230 10.68 -11.23 -30.03
N GLU A 231 10.21 -12.41 -30.47
CA GLU A 231 10.66 -13.73 -30.02
C GLU A 231 10.55 -13.93 -28.49
N GLN A 232 9.89 -13.01 -27.78
CA GLN A 232 9.68 -13.12 -26.34
C GLN A 232 8.42 -13.92 -26.05
N PRO A 233 8.38 -14.68 -24.94
CA PRO A 233 7.14 -15.24 -24.42
C PRO A 233 6.09 -14.15 -24.20
N TRP A 234 4.84 -14.42 -24.57
CA TRP A 234 3.76 -13.43 -24.46
C TRP A 234 3.63 -12.87 -23.04
N TRP A 235 3.84 -13.67 -21.99
CA TRP A 235 3.70 -13.20 -20.60
C TRP A 235 4.68 -12.09 -20.20
N ARG A 236 5.80 -11.94 -20.91
CA ARG A 236 6.79 -10.89 -20.65
C ARG A 236 6.44 -9.57 -21.31
N LEU A 237 5.62 -9.59 -22.37
CA LEU A 237 5.31 -8.37 -23.11
C LEU A 237 4.46 -7.40 -22.30
N ALA A 238 4.71 -6.11 -22.53
CA ALA A 238 3.96 -5.00 -21.98
C ALA A 238 2.44 -5.14 -22.24
N VAL A 239 1.63 -4.53 -21.37
CA VAL A 239 0.16 -4.59 -21.40
C VAL A 239 -0.39 -4.16 -22.75
N ARG A 240 0.18 -3.13 -23.38
CA ARG A 240 -0.33 -2.66 -24.69
C ARG A 240 -0.39 -3.77 -25.74
N TYR A 241 0.59 -4.68 -25.80
CA TYR A 241 0.58 -5.78 -26.78
C TYR A 241 -0.42 -6.87 -26.42
N GLN A 242 -0.69 -7.07 -25.12
CA GLN A 242 -1.76 -7.96 -24.67
C GLN A 242 -3.12 -7.43 -25.13
N LEU A 243 -3.34 -6.12 -24.96
CA LEU A 243 -4.56 -5.45 -25.36
C LEU A 243 -4.71 -5.39 -26.88
N GLU A 244 -3.63 -5.11 -27.62
CA GLU A 244 -3.61 -5.19 -29.09
C GLU A 244 -4.01 -6.58 -29.57
N ARG A 245 -3.43 -7.64 -28.99
CA ARG A 245 -3.76 -9.02 -29.34
C ARG A 245 -5.21 -9.38 -29.01
N ARG A 246 -5.71 -8.98 -27.84
CA ARG A 246 -7.06 -9.36 -27.35
C ARG A 246 -8.16 -8.50 -27.98
N PHE A 247 -7.86 -7.25 -28.32
CA PHE A 247 -8.81 -6.23 -28.78
C PHE A 247 -8.19 -5.36 -29.89
N PRO A 248 -7.91 -5.92 -31.08
CA PRO A 248 -7.21 -5.20 -32.16
C PRO A 248 -7.97 -3.97 -32.68
N ASP A 249 -9.28 -3.90 -32.48
CA ASP A 249 -10.07 -2.73 -32.91
C ASP A 249 -10.08 -1.60 -31.86
N LEU A 250 -9.61 -1.85 -30.64
CA LEU A 250 -9.63 -0.89 -29.53
C LEU A 250 -8.40 0.02 -29.51
N LYS A 251 -8.02 0.57 -30.67
CA LYS A 251 -6.83 1.41 -30.85
C LYS A 251 -6.80 2.61 -29.90
N GLY A 252 -7.95 3.21 -29.61
CA GLY A 252 -8.04 4.32 -28.64
C GLY A 252 -7.64 3.97 -27.21
N VAL A 253 -7.41 2.69 -26.90
CA VAL A 253 -6.90 2.20 -25.61
C VAL A 253 -5.42 1.83 -25.69
N TRP A 254 -5.01 0.99 -26.64
CA TRP A 254 -3.63 0.45 -26.68
C TRP A 254 -2.67 1.22 -27.62
N GLN A 255 -3.19 2.19 -28.37
CA GLN A 255 -2.47 3.11 -29.26
C GLN A 255 -3.16 4.48 -29.24
N SER A 256 -3.21 5.08 -28.05
CA SER A 256 -3.99 6.29 -27.73
C SER A 256 -3.26 7.61 -28.03
N LEU A 257 -1.93 7.58 -28.09
CA LEU A 257 -1.11 8.76 -28.32
C LEU A 257 -1.13 9.15 -29.80
N PRO A 258 -1.12 10.46 -30.10
CA PRO A 258 -1.01 10.92 -31.48
C PRO A 258 0.29 10.38 -32.09
N THR A 259 0.26 10.01 -33.37
CA THR A 259 1.42 9.48 -34.11
C THR A 259 2.59 10.47 -34.23
N LYS A 260 2.45 11.71 -33.75
CA LYS A 260 3.50 12.72 -33.66
C LYS A 260 3.34 13.57 -32.38
N PRO A 261 4.04 13.24 -31.27
CA PRO A 261 4.37 14.26 -30.29
C PRO A 261 5.25 15.36 -30.92
N VAL A 262 5.11 16.61 -30.46
CA VAL A 262 5.94 17.76 -30.89
C VAL A 262 7.43 17.56 -30.56
N THR A 263 7.77 16.53 -29.77
CA THR A 263 9.11 16.13 -29.33
C THR A 263 9.52 14.70 -29.75
N ALA A 264 8.70 13.99 -30.55
CA ALA A 264 8.73 12.53 -30.72
C ALA A 264 9.95 11.93 -31.44
N ASP A 265 10.68 12.70 -32.25
CA ASP A 265 11.65 12.09 -33.16
C ASP A 265 12.98 11.65 -32.49
N LYS A 266 13.10 11.70 -31.15
CA LYS A 266 14.41 11.54 -30.48
C LYS A 266 14.59 10.41 -29.48
N LYS A 267 13.53 9.81 -28.91
CA LYS A 267 13.70 8.85 -27.79
C LYS A 267 13.18 7.45 -28.04
N GLY A 268 12.24 7.25 -28.95
CA GLY A 268 11.78 5.90 -29.28
C GLY A 268 11.08 5.16 -28.14
N LEU A 269 10.54 5.90 -27.16
CA LEU A 269 9.84 5.40 -25.97
C LEU A 269 8.31 5.35 -26.16
N GLU A 270 7.81 5.60 -27.37
CA GLU A 270 6.37 5.76 -27.63
C GLU A 270 5.59 4.50 -27.20
N GLU A 271 6.18 3.31 -27.41
CA GLU A 271 5.54 2.05 -27.05
C GLU A 271 5.58 1.78 -25.54
N ARG A 272 6.53 2.37 -24.81
CA ARG A 272 6.54 2.40 -23.33
C ARG A 272 5.45 3.33 -22.81
N ASP A 273 5.32 4.53 -23.38
CA ASP A 273 4.31 5.50 -22.95
C ASP A 273 2.88 4.99 -23.24
N GLU A 274 2.67 4.30 -24.36
CA GLU A 274 1.41 3.61 -24.66
C GLU A 274 1.11 2.45 -23.69
N ASP A 275 2.13 1.71 -23.22
CA ASP A 275 1.95 0.69 -22.20
C ASP A 275 1.33 1.26 -20.92
N ILE A 276 1.96 2.32 -20.40
CA ILE A 276 1.55 3.05 -19.18
C ILE A 276 0.11 3.55 -19.33
N ARG A 277 -0.22 4.22 -20.43
CA ARG A 277 -1.55 4.83 -20.66
C ARG A 277 -2.64 3.81 -20.92
N SER A 278 -2.32 2.68 -21.54
CA SER A 278 -3.32 1.68 -21.93
C SER A 278 -4.02 1.04 -20.72
N ARG A 279 -3.36 0.96 -19.57
CA ARG A 279 -3.86 0.33 -18.33
C ARG A 279 -5.11 1.03 -17.78
N PRO A 280 -5.08 2.33 -17.43
CA PRO A 280 -6.28 3.04 -16.97
C PRO A 280 -7.33 3.20 -18.08
N LEU A 281 -6.92 3.39 -19.34
CA LEU A 281 -7.86 3.50 -20.46
C LEU A 281 -8.68 2.21 -20.65
N TYR A 282 -8.03 1.05 -20.54
CA TYR A 282 -8.73 -0.23 -20.58
C TYR A 282 -9.66 -0.42 -19.39
N ALA A 283 -9.19 -0.11 -18.17
CA ALA A 283 -10.01 -0.23 -16.96
C ALA A 283 -11.28 0.65 -17.04
N ASN A 284 -11.16 1.85 -17.61
CA ASN A 284 -12.29 2.73 -17.90
C ASN A 284 -13.23 2.10 -18.93
N HIS A 285 -12.69 1.56 -20.03
CA HIS A 285 -13.48 0.94 -21.09
C HIS A 285 -14.35 -0.22 -20.59
N VAL A 286 -13.80 -1.08 -19.72
CA VAL A 286 -14.53 -2.23 -19.17
C VAL A 286 -15.42 -1.87 -17.97
N GLY A 287 -15.39 -0.62 -17.50
CA GLY A 287 -16.17 -0.17 -16.35
C GLY A 287 -15.77 -0.89 -15.05
N ALA A 288 -14.46 -1.01 -14.79
CA ALA A 288 -13.94 -1.63 -13.59
C ALA A 288 -14.38 -0.90 -12.30
N ASP A 289 -14.54 -1.64 -11.21
CA ASP A 289 -14.82 -1.09 -9.87
C ASP A 289 -13.58 -0.58 -9.16
N ALA A 290 -12.41 -1.12 -9.51
CA ALA A 290 -11.12 -0.64 -9.08
C ALA A 290 -10.02 -1.08 -10.04
N LEU A 291 -8.94 -0.32 -10.03
CA LEU A 291 -7.70 -0.61 -10.75
C LEU A 291 -6.54 -0.70 -9.74
N ILE A 292 -5.84 -1.82 -9.74
CA ILE A 292 -4.70 -2.05 -8.84
C ILE A 292 -3.46 -2.35 -9.69
N HIS A 293 -2.49 -1.44 -9.63
CA HIS A 293 -1.20 -1.61 -10.29
C HIS A 293 -0.21 -2.22 -9.31
N ILE A 294 0.57 -3.20 -9.76
CA ILE A 294 1.57 -3.89 -8.95
C ILE A 294 2.95 -3.58 -9.53
N HIS A 295 3.82 -2.98 -8.72
CA HIS A 295 5.18 -2.57 -9.08
C HIS A 295 6.19 -3.03 -8.01
N THR A 296 7.48 -2.90 -8.34
CA THR A 296 8.55 -2.92 -7.35
C THR A 296 9.42 -1.68 -7.53
N ASN A 297 9.89 -1.10 -6.43
CA ASN A 297 10.47 0.24 -6.48
C ASN A 297 12.00 0.21 -6.61
N ALA A 298 12.58 1.32 -7.06
CA ALA A 298 14.01 1.51 -7.21
C ALA A 298 14.43 2.86 -6.61
N GLU A 299 15.46 2.84 -5.75
CA GLU A 299 16.12 4.03 -5.22
C GLU A 299 17.53 3.65 -4.69
N SER A 300 18.15 4.49 -3.87
CA SER A 300 19.37 4.13 -3.15
C SER A 300 19.19 2.84 -2.33
N PRO A 301 20.24 2.01 -2.17
CA PRO A 301 20.14 0.67 -1.58
C PRO A 301 19.62 0.62 -0.13
N GLU A 302 19.58 1.74 0.57
CA GLU A 302 19.13 1.85 1.96
C GLU A 302 17.60 1.99 2.09
N VAL A 303 16.94 2.49 1.04
CA VAL A 303 15.49 2.70 1.03
C VAL A 303 14.77 1.37 0.90
N ASN A 304 13.75 1.13 1.72
CA ASN A 304 13.04 -0.14 1.78
C ASN A 304 11.56 0.02 2.15
N GLY A 305 10.81 -1.05 1.96
CA GLY A 305 9.43 -1.22 2.39
C GLY A 305 8.39 -1.10 1.27
N LEU A 306 7.16 -1.48 1.61
CA LEU A 306 5.99 -1.39 0.72
C LEU A 306 5.37 0.01 0.79
N ARG A 307 5.03 0.57 -0.37
CA ARG A 307 4.37 1.88 -0.52
C ARG A 307 3.14 1.76 -1.40
N ALA A 308 2.20 2.69 -1.22
CA ALA A 308 1.05 2.86 -2.09
C ALA A 308 1.00 4.29 -2.60
N TYR A 309 0.86 4.47 -3.92
CA TYR A 309 0.78 5.76 -4.58
C TYR A 309 -0.62 5.94 -5.17
N VAL A 310 -1.13 7.16 -5.04
CA VAL A 310 -2.47 7.56 -5.49
C VAL A 310 -2.44 8.94 -6.14
N THR A 311 -3.45 9.22 -6.94
CA THR A 311 -3.81 10.58 -7.35
C THR A 311 -4.66 11.18 -6.23
N ASP A 312 -4.73 12.51 -6.12
CA ASP A 312 -5.56 13.20 -5.11
C ASP A 312 -7.07 12.97 -5.36
N ARG A 313 -7.55 11.79 -4.96
CA ARG A 313 -8.96 11.41 -4.94
C ARG A 313 -9.24 10.71 -3.62
N ALA A 314 -10.29 11.15 -2.93
CA ALA A 314 -10.64 10.64 -1.60
C ALA A 314 -10.80 9.10 -1.58
N GLU A 315 -11.43 8.53 -2.61
CA GLU A 315 -11.63 7.08 -2.70
C GLU A 315 -10.31 6.30 -2.90
N ASP A 316 -9.36 6.84 -3.68
CA ASP A 316 -8.03 6.25 -3.89
C ASP A 316 -7.27 6.22 -2.56
N ARG A 317 -7.29 7.32 -1.80
CA ARG A 317 -6.68 7.40 -0.46
C ARG A 317 -7.24 6.35 0.50
N VAL A 318 -8.56 6.18 0.52
CA VAL A 318 -9.20 5.18 1.39
C VAL A 318 -8.79 3.78 0.96
N LEU A 319 -8.83 3.46 -0.33
CA LEU A 319 -8.37 2.17 -0.86
C LEU A 319 -6.92 1.88 -0.48
N ALA A 320 -6.01 2.80 -0.78
CA ALA A 320 -4.58 2.66 -0.49
C ALA A 320 -4.31 2.51 1.01
N SER A 321 -5.00 3.27 1.87
CA SER A 321 -4.85 3.16 3.33
C SER A 321 -5.27 1.77 3.84
N ARG A 322 -6.33 1.20 3.27
CA ARG A 322 -6.77 -0.17 3.62
C ARG A 322 -5.79 -1.21 3.13
N ILE A 323 -5.19 -1.02 1.95
CA ILE A 323 -4.14 -1.89 1.41
C ILE A 323 -2.91 -1.88 2.30
N LEU A 324 -2.37 -0.71 2.64
CA LEU A 324 -1.16 -0.59 3.47
C LEU A 324 -1.35 -1.26 4.82
N CYS A 325 -2.43 -0.92 5.53
CA CYS A 325 -2.70 -1.50 6.85
C CYS A 325 -2.90 -3.02 6.80
N SER A 326 -3.61 -3.52 5.78
CA SER A 326 -3.83 -4.97 5.63
C SER A 326 -2.54 -5.70 5.23
N ALA A 327 -1.72 -5.12 4.35
CA ALA A 327 -0.43 -5.68 3.99
C ALA A 327 0.50 -5.78 5.20
N GLU A 328 0.54 -4.75 6.04
CA GLU A 328 1.29 -4.79 7.30
C GLU A 328 0.80 -5.93 8.21
N GLU A 329 -0.50 -5.99 8.49
CA GLU A 329 -1.09 -7.04 9.34
C GLU A 329 -0.74 -8.45 8.85
N LEU A 330 -0.83 -8.69 7.54
CA LEU A 330 -0.59 -9.99 6.93
C LEU A 330 0.90 -10.37 6.93
N LEU A 331 1.79 -9.42 6.64
CA LEU A 331 3.23 -9.68 6.67
C LEU A 331 3.72 -10.02 8.09
N ARG A 332 3.15 -9.38 9.11
CA ARG A 332 3.44 -9.64 10.55
C ARG A 332 2.98 -11.02 11.04
N THR A 333 2.24 -11.78 10.23
CA THR A 333 1.90 -13.17 10.58
C THR A 333 3.10 -14.13 10.45
N ASN A 334 4.16 -13.71 9.77
CA ASN A 334 5.38 -14.47 9.58
C ASN A 334 6.60 -13.71 10.15
N PRO A 335 7.24 -14.20 11.22
CA PRO A 335 8.37 -13.54 11.86
C PRO A 335 9.56 -13.23 10.93
N LYS A 336 9.68 -13.95 9.80
CA LYS A 336 10.69 -13.67 8.77
C LYS A 336 10.63 -12.23 8.24
N PHE A 337 9.45 -11.60 8.30
CA PHE A 337 9.20 -10.28 7.74
C PHE A 337 9.01 -9.20 8.82
N ASP A 338 9.36 -9.47 10.08
CA ASP A 338 9.18 -8.52 11.20
C ASP A 338 9.98 -7.23 11.03
N SER A 339 11.08 -7.25 10.27
CA SER A 339 11.88 -6.06 9.95
C SER A 339 11.37 -5.30 8.72
N PHE A 340 10.51 -5.91 7.90
CA PHE A 340 10.01 -5.28 6.69
C PHE A 340 9.09 -4.12 7.03
N LYS A 341 9.25 -2.99 6.33
CA LYS A 341 8.49 -1.76 6.56
C LYS A 341 7.31 -1.68 5.60
N VAL A 342 6.21 -1.13 6.09
CA VAL A 342 5.06 -0.73 5.27
C VAL A 342 4.80 0.74 5.57
N ALA A 343 4.60 1.55 4.52
CA ALA A 343 4.31 2.96 4.70
C ALA A 343 3.04 3.15 5.55
N PRO A 344 3.04 4.08 6.52
CA PRO A 344 1.90 4.27 7.42
C PRO A 344 0.70 4.95 6.75
N SER A 345 0.90 5.59 5.60
CA SER A 345 -0.11 6.32 4.84
C SER A 345 0.16 6.23 3.33
N PRO A 346 -0.87 6.41 2.49
CA PRO A 346 -0.69 6.55 1.04
C PRO A 346 0.16 7.77 0.68
N HIS A 347 0.75 7.73 -0.51
CA HIS A 347 1.48 8.84 -1.09
C HIS A 347 0.71 9.42 -2.26
N GLU A 348 0.43 10.71 -2.19
CA GLU A 348 -0.09 11.42 -3.35
C GLU A 348 1.03 11.77 -4.31
N HIS A 349 0.82 11.38 -5.57
CA HIS A 349 1.74 11.66 -6.65
C HIS A 349 0.95 11.99 -7.91
N THR A 350 0.81 13.28 -8.19
CA THR A 350 -0.04 13.80 -9.28
C THR A 350 0.55 13.58 -10.68
N LYS A 351 1.77 13.04 -10.81
CA LYS A 351 2.39 12.79 -12.12
C LYS A 351 2.29 11.35 -12.65
N LYS A 352 1.56 10.45 -11.98
CA LYS A 352 1.50 9.04 -12.42
C LYS A 352 0.43 8.85 -13.50
N ALA A 353 0.80 8.79 -14.78
CA ALA A 353 -0.15 8.60 -15.87
C ALA A 353 -0.92 7.29 -15.75
N GLU A 354 -0.29 6.25 -15.17
CA GLU A 354 -0.95 4.98 -14.84
C GLU A 354 -2.19 5.18 -13.94
N ASN A 355 -2.20 6.19 -13.07
CA ASN A 355 -3.26 6.42 -12.09
C ASN A 355 -4.17 7.62 -12.43
N ASN A 356 -3.62 8.66 -13.04
CA ASN A 356 -4.31 9.92 -13.31
C ASN A 356 -5.47 9.77 -14.29
N SER A 357 -5.36 8.85 -15.26
CA SER A 357 -6.40 8.63 -16.27
C SER A 357 -7.51 7.69 -15.79
N ALA A 358 -7.42 7.10 -14.60
CA ALA A 358 -8.45 6.20 -14.07
C ALA A 358 -9.70 6.98 -13.63
N THR A 359 -10.89 6.44 -13.91
CA THR A 359 -12.19 7.03 -13.52
C THR A 359 -12.87 6.29 -12.36
N MET A 360 -12.19 5.27 -11.83
CA MET A 360 -12.55 4.47 -10.67
C MET A 360 -11.46 4.56 -9.61
N PRO A 361 -11.70 4.09 -8.38
CA PRO A 361 -10.66 3.96 -7.36
C PRO A 361 -9.43 3.24 -7.89
N SER A 362 -8.28 3.90 -7.85
CA SER A 362 -7.05 3.40 -8.46
C SER A 362 -5.84 3.60 -7.55
N VAL A 363 -4.94 2.62 -7.52
CA VAL A 363 -3.77 2.62 -6.64
C VAL A 363 -2.60 1.90 -7.29
N ILE A 364 -1.40 2.46 -7.14
CA ILE A 364 -0.14 1.80 -7.46
C ILE A 364 0.45 1.25 -6.17
N VAL A 365 0.68 -0.05 -6.11
CA VAL A 365 1.30 -0.73 -4.96
C VAL A 365 2.72 -1.10 -5.32
N GLU A 366 3.66 -0.38 -4.73
CA GLU A 366 5.10 -0.66 -4.79
C GLU A 366 5.46 -1.65 -3.69
N VAL A 367 5.65 -2.92 -4.05
CA VAL A 367 5.65 -4.03 -3.08
C VAL A 367 6.94 -4.09 -2.23
N GLY A 368 8.02 -3.49 -2.70
CA GLY A 368 9.32 -3.41 -2.03
C GLY A 368 10.38 -2.81 -2.97
N PHE A 369 11.53 -2.40 -2.43
CA PHE A 369 12.61 -1.80 -3.21
C PHE A 369 13.55 -2.86 -3.76
N HIS A 370 13.52 -3.16 -5.06
CA HIS A 370 14.40 -4.18 -5.65
C HIS A 370 15.89 -3.75 -5.67
N THR A 371 16.19 -2.46 -5.51
CA THR A 371 17.54 -1.95 -5.29
C THR A 371 18.05 -2.16 -3.85
N ASN A 372 17.17 -2.37 -2.88
CA ASN A 372 17.54 -2.76 -1.54
C ASN A 372 17.76 -4.29 -1.47
N PRO A 373 18.93 -4.77 -1.05
CA PRO A 373 19.22 -6.21 -1.08
C PRO A 373 18.28 -7.08 -0.23
N GLN A 374 17.78 -6.55 0.89
CA GLN A 374 16.88 -7.30 1.77
C GLN A 374 15.47 -7.38 1.20
N ASP A 375 14.94 -6.27 0.71
CA ASP A 375 13.65 -6.24 0.01
C ASP A 375 13.69 -7.11 -1.26
N ALA A 376 14.79 -7.09 -2.03
CA ALA A 376 14.96 -7.96 -3.18
C ALA A 376 14.88 -9.46 -2.80
N GLN A 377 15.49 -9.87 -1.69
CA GLN A 377 15.34 -11.24 -1.16
C GLN A 377 13.91 -11.56 -0.75
N PHE A 378 13.19 -10.60 -0.16
CA PHE A 378 11.78 -10.79 0.17
C PHE A 378 10.89 -10.85 -1.08
N LEU A 379 11.15 -10.03 -2.10
CA LEU A 379 10.42 -10.05 -3.36
C LEU A 379 10.55 -11.40 -4.07
N GLN A 380 11.66 -12.13 -3.89
CA GLN A 380 11.86 -13.50 -4.39
C GLN A 380 11.27 -14.59 -3.48
N ASP A 381 10.87 -14.25 -2.25
CA ASP A 381 10.29 -15.20 -1.29
C ASP A 381 8.79 -15.41 -1.55
N ARG A 382 8.41 -16.65 -1.85
CA ARG A 382 7.03 -17.02 -2.16
C ARG A 382 6.04 -16.74 -1.02
N ALA A 383 6.46 -16.90 0.24
CA ALA A 383 5.60 -16.60 1.38
C ALA A 383 5.39 -15.08 1.52
N PHE A 384 6.42 -14.26 1.29
CA PHE A 384 6.30 -12.81 1.22
C PHE A 384 5.34 -12.39 0.10
N GLN A 385 5.57 -12.86 -1.13
CA GLN A 385 4.70 -12.60 -2.29
C GLN A 385 3.24 -12.96 -2.01
N THR A 386 3.00 -14.10 -1.35
CA THR A 386 1.64 -14.55 -1.01
C THR A 386 1.00 -13.67 0.06
N LEU A 387 1.73 -13.35 1.14
CA LEU A 387 1.20 -12.56 2.26
C LEU A 387 0.97 -11.11 1.88
N SER A 388 1.90 -10.48 1.15
CA SER A 388 1.74 -9.10 0.67
C SER A 388 0.51 -8.96 -0.22
N MET A 389 0.33 -9.87 -1.18
CA MET A 389 -0.80 -9.82 -2.11
C MET A 389 -2.14 -10.23 -1.49
N ARG A 390 -2.14 -11.13 -0.49
CA ARG A 390 -3.33 -11.36 0.35
C ARG A 390 -3.69 -10.12 1.16
N GLY A 391 -2.69 -9.39 1.65
CA GLY A 391 -2.85 -8.09 2.29
C GLY A 391 -3.51 -7.06 1.36
N VAL A 392 -3.03 -6.94 0.12
CA VAL A 392 -3.65 -6.08 -0.91
C VAL A 392 -5.11 -6.47 -1.15
N ALA A 393 -5.40 -7.76 -1.35
CA ALA A 393 -6.78 -8.24 -1.54
C ALA A 393 -7.68 -7.96 -0.32
N LYS A 394 -7.18 -8.18 0.91
CA LYS A 394 -7.89 -7.83 2.15
C LYS A 394 -8.16 -6.32 2.19
N GLY A 395 -7.19 -5.48 1.84
CA GLY A 395 -7.36 -4.04 1.76
C GLY A 395 -8.49 -3.62 0.84
N TYR A 396 -8.54 -4.18 -0.38
CA TYR A 396 -9.64 -3.94 -1.31
C TYR A 396 -11.00 -4.43 -0.76
N ARG A 397 -11.04 -5.61 -0.12
CA ARG A 397 -12.27 -6.10 0.53
C ARG A 397 -12.76 -5.14 1.62
N LEU A 398 -11.87 -4.62 2.47
CA LEU A 398 -12.23 -3.64 3.51
C LEU A 398 -12.75 -2.35 2.90
N TYR A 399 -12.09 -1.84 1.85
CA TYR A 399 -12.53 -0.68 1.08
C TYR A 399 -13.97 -0.87 0.55
N ARG A 400 -14.21 -1.94 -0.21
CA ARG A 400 -15.52 -2.25 -0.79
C ARG A 400 -16.62 -2.37 0.27
N ASN A 401 -16.30 -3.00 1.39
CA ASN A 401 -17.25 -3.25 2.47
C ASN A 401 -17.37 -2.04 3.42
N LYS A 402 -16.70 -0.91 3.13
CA LYS A 402 -16.64 0.29 3.96
C LYS A 402 -16.24 -0.01 5.41
N ARG A 403 -15.36 -0.98 5.60
CA ARG A 403 -14.84 -1.38 6.90
C ARG A 403 -13.54 -0.65 7.20
N PRO A 404 -13.32 -0.20 8.44
CA PRO A 404 -12.01 0.28 8.87
C PRO A 404 -10.99 -0.86 8.88
N CYS A 405 -9.71 -0.52 8.81
CA CYS A 405 -8.67 -1.45 9.23
C CYS A 405 -8.64 -1.44 10.77
N GLU A 406 -8.92 -2.58 11.38
CA GLU A 406 -9.00 -2.75 12.81
C GLU A 406 -8.29 -4.04 13.20
N GLU A 407 -7.52 -3.98 14.29
CA GLU A 407 -6.82 -5.12 14.85
C GLU A 407 -7.80 -6.26 15.17
N PHE A 408 -7.39 -7.49 14.85
CA PHE A 408 -8.14 -8.68 15.24
C PHE A 408 -7.97 -8.92 16.75
N VAL A 409 -9.03 -8.67 17.53
CA VAL A 409 -9.00 -8.73 19.00
C VAL A 409 -10.11 -9.64 19.52
N ILE A 410 -9.82 -10.37 20.59
CA ILE A 410 -10.81 -11.10 21.39
C ILE A 410 -11.26 -10.18 22.53
N ASN A 411 -12.53 -9.80 22.53
CA ASN A 411 -13.14 -9.04 23.62
C ASN A 411 -13.71 -10.02 24.63
N PRO A 412 -13.09 -10.18 25.81
CA PRO A 412 -13.66 -10.99 26.86
C PRO A 412 -14.97 -10.36 27.35
N GLY A 413 -15.99 -11.19 27.56
CA GLY A 413 -17.20 -10.74 28.25
C GLY A 413 -16.98 -10.56 29.75
N GLU A 414 -18.04 -10.16 30.45
CA GLU A 414 -18.00 -9.99 31.91
C GLU A 414 -17.68 -11.29 32.64
N GLU A 415 -17.14 -11.16 33.85
CA GLU A 415 -16.95 -12.28 34.76
C GLU A 415 -18.30 -12.94 35.06
N VAL A 416 -18.37 -14.26 34.91
CA VAL A 416 -19.61 -15.01 35.09
C VAL A 416 -19.59 -15.81 36.38
N VAL A 417 -20.75 -15.93 37.02
CA VAL A 417 -20.93 -16.76 38.22
C VAL A 417 -21.56 -18.09 37.81
N GLY A 418 -20.84 -19.19 38.05
CA GLY A 418 -21.30 -20.56 37.80
C GLY A 418 -21.73 -21.25 39.09
N ARG A 419 -22.68 -22.19 38.98
CA ARG A 419 -23.06 -23.09 40.08
C ARG A 419 -22.36 -24.42 39.93
N VAL A 420 -21.93 -25.01 41.05
CA VAL A 420 -21.29 -26.33 41.03
C VAL A 420 -22.20 -27.37 40.35
N GLY A 421 -21.61 -28.15 39.44
CA GLY A 421 -22.31 -29.19 38.67
C GLY A 421 -23.08 -28.68 37.45
N ILE A 422 -23.05 -27.37 37.16
CA ILE A 422 -23.72 -26.77 36.00
C ILE A 422 -22.68 -26.10 35.10
N ASP A 423 -22.79 -26.35 33.79
CA ASP A 423 -22.00 -25.62 32.78
C ASP A 423 -22.40 -24.13 32.77
N VAL A 424 -21.43 -23.26 33.00
CA VAL A 424 -21.58 -21.83 32.79
C VAL A 424 -20.98 -21.43 31.45
N GLN A 425 -21.70 -20.61 30.69
CA GLN A 425 -21.22 -20.07 29.42
C GLN A 425 -20.32 -18.86 29.67
N MET A 426 -19.16 -18.84 29.02
CA MET A 426 -18.17 -17.78 29.13
C MET A 426 -18.24 -16.93 27.85
N PRO A 427 -18.91 -15.76 27.89
CA PRO A 427 -19.12 -14.95 26.70
C PRO A 427 -17.82 -14.29 26.25
N PHE A 428 -17.62 -14.20 24.93
CA PHE A 428 -16.61 -13.36 24.30
C PHE A 428 -17.07 -12.99 22.88
N SER A 429 -16.46 -11.97 22.30
CA SER A 429 -16.70 -11.57 20.92
C SER A 429 -15.39 -11.25 20.20
N PHE A 430 -15.44 -11.11 18.88
CA PHE A 430 -14.30 -10.62 18.10
C PHE A 430 -14.53 -9.17 17.67
N LYS A 431 -13.44 -8.40 17.67
CA LYS A 431 -13.31 -7.12 16.96
C LYS A 431 -12.33 -7.28 15.80
N GLY A 432 -12.45 -6.42 14.79
CA GLY A 432 -11.59 -6.42 13.61
C GLY A 432 -12.25 -7.13 12.44
N ASN A 433 -11.43 -7.47 11.43
CA ASN A 433 -11.91 -8.05 10.19
C ASN A 433 -11.20 -9.38 9.87
N PRO A 434 -11.34 -10.41 10.73
CA PRO A 434 -10.71 -11.71 10.51
C PRO A 434 -11.30 -12.42 9.28
N VAL A 435 -10.48 -13.27 8.65
CA VAL A 435 -10.89 -14.11 7.52
C VAL A 435 -11.30 -15.49 8.01
N TYR A 436 -12.52 -15.89 7.66
CA TYR A 436 -12.97 -17.24 7.95
C TYR A 436 -12.33 -18.28 7.01
N PRO A 437 -12.12 -19.52 7.47
CA PRO A 437 -12.43 -20.02 8.80
C PRO A 437 -11.51 -19.48 9.92
N ILE A 438 -12.07 -19.29 11.12
CA ILE A 438 -11.33 -18.87 12.32
C ILE A 438 -11.18 -20.06 13.25
N ARG A 439 -9.94 -20.39 13.63
CA ARG A 439 -9.66 -21.37 14.69
C ARG A 439 -9.62 -20.68 16.04
N VAL A 440 -10.45 -21.16 16.97
CA VAL A 440 -10.55 -20.68 18.35
C VAL A 440 -10.13 -21.80 19.29
N TRP A 441 -9.26 -21.49 20.25
CA TRP A 441 -8.85 -22.45 21.27
C TRP A 441 -8.90 -21.85 22.66
N SER A 442 -9.09 -22.71 23.67
CA SER A 442 -9.03 -22.33 25.08
C SER A 442 -8.04 -23.20 25.87
N ARG A 443 -7.44 -22.61 26.89
CA ARG A 443 -6.60 -23.30 27.87
C ARG A 443 -6.87 -22.72 29.26
N ASP A 444 -7.21 -23.58 30.21
CA ASP A 444 -7.24 -23.23 31.63
C ASP A 444 -5.80 -22.98 32.12
N LYS A 445 -5.54 -21.81 32.72
CA LYS A 445 -4.19 -21.42 33.15
C LYS A 445 -3.61 -22.33 34.25
N LYS A 446 -4.46 -22.92 35.09
CA LYS A 446 -4.02 -23.69 36.27
C LYS A 446 -4.16 -25.21 36.08
N CYS A 447 -4.69 -25.65 34.94
CA CYS A 447 -4.97 -27.06 34.72
C CYS A 447 -3.83 -27.75 33.94
N THR A 448 -3.09 -28.65 34.62
CA THR A 448 -1.92 -29.38 34.09
C THR A 448 -2.13 -30.89 33.95
N TYR A 449 -3.33 -31.43 34.23
CA TYR A 449 -3.60 -32.88 34.29
C TYR A 449 -4.70 -33.34 33.31
N ARG A 450 -4.84 -34.68 33.13
CA ARG A 450 -5.92 -35.30 32.32
C ARG A 450 -7.29 -34.95 32.92
N GLY A 451 -7.99 -34.00 32.30
CA GLY A 451 -9.30 -33.50 32.78
C GLY A 451 -9.58 -32.02 32.47
N CYS A 452 -8.64 -31.31 31.83
CA CYS A 452 -8.85 -29.92 31.40
C CYS A 452 -9.78 -29.83 30.19
N HIS A 453 -10.78 -28.95 30.26
CA HIS A 453 -11.64 -28.61 29.12
C HIS A 453 -10.91 -27.62 28.20
N ASN A 454 -10.02 -28.15 27.37
CA ASN A 454 -9.45 -27.39 26.26
C ASN A 454 -10.40 -27.46 25.08
N VAL A 455 -10.84 -26.32 24.57
CA VAL A 455 -11.58 -26.25 23.32
C VAL A 455 -10.61 -25.98 22.19
N ASP A 456 -10.84 -26.61 21.05
CA ASP A 456 -10.21 -26.29 19.78
C ASP A 456 -11.26 -26.45 18.68
N LYS A 457 -11.71 -25.32 18.12
CA LYS A 457 -12.85 -25.29 17.21
C LYS A 457 -12.55 -24.38 16.03
N THR A 458 -12.86 -24.86 14.83
CA THR A 458 -12.88 -24.06 13.62
C THR A 458 -14.30 -23.55 13.38
N LEU A 459 -14.43 -22.23 13.28
CA LEU A 459 -15.65 -21.53 12.92
C LEU A 459 -15.56 -21.20 11.43
N SER A 460 -16.51 -21.67 10.63
CA SER A 460 -16.48 -21.52 9.17
C SER A 460 -17.10 -20.20 8.69
N GLY A 461 -17.88 -19.55 9.54
CA GLY A 461 -18.51 -18.27 9.24
C GLY A 461 -19.12 -17.60 10.48
N PRO A 462 -19.71 -16.39 10.32
CA PRO A 462 -20.31 -15.64 11.42
C PRO A 462 -21.37 -16.42 12.22
N SER A 463 -22.18 -17.23 11.54
CA SER A 463 -23.22 -18.06 12.20
C SER A 463 -22.65 -19.10 13.16
N ASP A 464 -21.43 -19.59 12.91
CA ASP A 464 -20.78 -20.55 13.79
C ASP A 464 -20.32 -19.87 15.08
N LEU A 465 -19.90 -18.59 15.00
CA LEU A 465 -19.51 -17.80 16.16
C LEU A 465 -20.70 -17.53 17.09
N GLU A 466 -21.87 -17.18 16.55
CA GLU A 466 -23.09 -16.96 17.35
C GLU A 466 -23.51 -18.21 18.14
N LYS A 467 -23.34 -19.37 17.51
CA LYS A 467 -23.67 -20.69 18.07
C LYS A 467 -22.58 -21.22 19.00
N PHE A 468 -21.34 -20.76 18.85
CA PHE A 468 -20.22 -21.25 19.64
C PHE A 468 -20.36 -20.80 21.09
N LYS A 469 -20.53 -21.76 22.00
CA LYS A 469 -20.59 -21.52 23.45
C LYS A 469 -19.37 -22.15 24.10
N LEU A 470 -18.41 -21.31 24.50
CA LEU A 470 -17.35 -21.75 25.41
C LEU A 470 -17.96 -21.94 26.79
N LYS A 471 -17.78 -23.13 27.36
CA LYS A 471 -18.38 -23.52 28.64
C LYS A 471 -17.32 -23.94 29.64
N TYR A 472 -17.61 -23.70 30.90
CA TYR A 472 -16.84 -24.22 32.03
C TYR A 472 -17.78 -24.91 33.01
N LEU A 473 -17.38 -26.10 33.47
CA LEU A 473 -18.11 -26.85 34.48
C LEU A 473 -17.51 -26.54 35.86
N CYS A 474 -18.25 -25.83 36.71
CA CYS A 474 -17.84 -25.60 38.10
C CYS A 474 -17.81 -26.91 38.90
N LYS A 475 -16.67 -27.25 39.46
CA LYS A 475 -16.46 -28.43 40.31
C LYS A 475 -16.53 -28.04 41.78
N ARG A 476 -16.75 -29.01 42.66
CA ARG A 476 -16.71 -28.77 44.12
C ARG A 476 -15.37 -28.21 44.58
N GLU A 477 -14.28 -28.62 43.92
CA GLU A 477 -12.93 -28.14 44.19
C GLU A 477 -12.72 -26.65 43.85
N ASP A 478 -13.61 -26.05 43.05
CA ASP A 478 -13.54 -24.65 42.63
C ASP A 478 -14.22 -23.71 43.63
N LEU A 479 -14.92 -24.25 44.63
CA LEU A 479 -15.56 -23.46 45.69
C LEU A 479 -14.53 -22.73 46.54
N GLU A 480 -14.86 -21.49 46.93
CA GLU A 480 -14.04 -20.62 47.78
C GLU A 480 -12.63 -20.33 47.23
N ARG A 481 -12.38 -20.69 45.97
CA ARG A 481 -11.15 -20.35 45.25
C ARG A 481 -11.28 -19.01 44.53
N PRO A 482 -10.15 -18.35 44.21
CA PRO A 482 -10.15 -17.22 43.28
C PRO A 482 -10.79 -17.60 41.94
N PRO A 483 -11.29 -16.62 41.16
CA PRO A 483 -11.89 -16.88 39.86
C PRO A 483 -11.03 -17.78 38.99
N ILE A 484 -11.67 -18.75 38.34
CA ILE A 484 -11.02 -19.60 37.35
C ILE A 484 -10.72 -18.76 36.12
N GLU A 485 -9.47 -18.82 35.67
CA GLU A 485 -9.00 -18.06 34.51
C GLU A 485 -8.79 -18.98 33.30
N VAL A 486 -9.62 -18.80 32.28
CA VAL A 486 -9.49 -19.50 30.99
C VAL A 486 -8.92 -18.54 29.96
N THR A 487 -7.78 -18.90 29.37
CA THR A 487 -7.18 -18.14 28.28
C THR A 487 -7.77 -18.60 26.96
N VAL A 488 -8.26 -17.67 26.15
CA VAL A 488 -8.79 -17.91 24.80
C VAL A 488 -7.84 -17.31 23.78
N GLY A 489 -7.55 -18.05 22.73
CA GLY A 489 -6.81 -17.58 21.56
C GLY A 489 -7.61 -17.81 20.28
N ALA A 490 -7.30 -17.01 19.25
CA ALA A 490 -7.91 -17.13 17.94
C ALA A 490 -6.88 -16.87 16.84
N LYS A 491 -7.03 -17.58 15.72
CA LYS A 491 -6.23 -17.43 14.50
C LYS A 491 -7.15 -17.53 13.30
N ASP A 492 -7.09 -16.55 12.43
CA ASP A 492 -7.90 -16.53 11.21
C ASP A 492 -7.26 -17.36 10.07
N PHE A 493 -7.94 -17.46 8.94
CA PHE A 493 -7.52 -18.27 7.80
C PHE A 493 -6.19 -17.80 7.19
N ASP A 494 -5.95 -16.50 7.14
CA ASP A 494 -4.70 -15.94 6.62
C ASP A 494 -3.57 -15.95 7.66
N GLY A 495 -3.90 -16.31 8.89
CA GLY A 495 -2.97 -16.58 9.96
C GLY A 495 -2.76 -15.43 10.93
N VAL A 496 -3.59 -14.38 10.82
CA VAL A 496 -3.65 -13.29 11.78
C VAL A 496 -4.10 -13.85 13.12
N ARG A 497 -3.34 -13.54 14.17
CA ARG A 497 -3.62 -14.00 15.54
C ARG A 497 -4.13 -12.84 16.36
N ALA A 498 -5.21 -13.07 17.09
CA ALA A 498 -5.62 -12.16 18.14
C ALA A 498 -4.76 -12.36 19.39
N ALA A 499 -4.49 -11.29 20.12
CA ALA A 499 -3.87 -11.38 21.44
C ALA A 499 -4.73 -12.28 22.36
N PRO A 500 -4.14 -13.20 23.12
CA PRO A 500 -4.91 -14.06 24.01
C PRO A 500 -5.68 -13.24 25.06
N ALA A 501 -6.97 -13.52 25.21
CA ALA A 501 -7.81 -12.90 26.22
C ALA A 501 -8.04 -13.86 27.40
N THR A 502 -8.16 -13.32 28.61
CA THR A 502 -8.52 -14.11 29.80
C THR A 502 -9.98 -13.90 30.12
N LEU A 503 -10.72 -15.00 30.23
CA LEU A 503 -12.09 -15.06 30.71
C LEU A 503 -12.11 -15.57 32.15
N LYS A 504 -13.06 -15.10 32.95
CA LYS A 504 -13.14 -15.41 34.38
C LYS A 504 -14.47 -16.04 34.78
N VAL A 505 -14.39 -17.06 35.64
CA VAL A 505 -15.56 -17.74 36.22
C VAL A 505 -15.41 -17.80 37.73
N VAL A 506 -16.43 -17.36 38.46
CA VAL A 506 -16.54 -17.58 39.90
C VAL A 506 -17.51 -18.72 40.16
N CYS A 507 -17.03 -19.78 40.79
CA CYS A 507 -17.86 -20.92 41.15
C CYS A 507 -18.45 -20.75 42.56
N LYS A 508 -19.77 -20.87 42.68
CA LYS A 508 -20.50 -20.81 43.96
C LYS A 508 -21.24 -22.11 44.24
N ALA A 509 -21.51 -22.35 45.51
CA ALA A 509 -22.40 -23.44 45.92
C ALA A 509 -23.78 -23.25 45.27
N GLY A 510 -24.33 -24.36 44.78
CA GLY A 510 -25.54 -24.39 43.97
C GLY A 510 -26.82 -24.17 44.74
#